data_AF-K0NA81-F1
#
_entry.id   AF-K0NA81-F1
#
_cell.length_a   1.000
_cell.length_b   1.000
_cell.length_c   1.000
_cell.angle_alpha   90.00
_cell.angle_beta   90.00
_cell.angle_gamma   90.00
#
_symmetry.space_group_name_H-M   'P 1'
#
loop_
_entity.id
_entity.type
_entity.pdbx_description
1 polymer ?
#
loop_
_entity_poly.entity_id
_entity_poly.type
_entity_poly.pdbx_seq_one_letter_code
_entity_poly.pdbx_strand_id
1 'polypeptide(L)' 'MKIRHYGFLNPSSALPIEKIRELISFIHDIISLFTEIPEPAIPGIKCSHCGHDLKSIFFVKPEPRGKPG' A
#
# COMPACT_ATOMS: atom_id res chain seq x y z
N MET A 1 26.82 -4.90 -17.04
CA MET A 1 26.17 -3.77 -16.32
C MET A 1 26.67 -3.81 -14.86
N LYS A 2 27.33 -2.77 -14.35
CA LYS A 2 27.84 -2.75 -12.96
C LYS A 2 26.80 -2.10 -12.04
N ILE A 3 26.24 -2.87 -11.12
CA ILE A 3 25.33 -2.36 -10.10
C ILE A 3 26.15 -1.53 -9.11
N ARG A 4 25.82 -0.24 -9.01
CA ARG A 4 26.42 0.67 -8.03
C ARG A 4 25.55 0.62 -6.77
N HIS A 5 26.13 0.14 -5.67
CA HIS A 5 25.46 0.10 -4.39
C HIS A 5 25.77 1.39 -3.64
N TYR A 6 24.74 2.15 -3.28
CA TYR A 6 24.87 3.42 -2.57
C TYR A 6 24.32 3.30 -1.14
N GLY A 7 24.94 4.01 -0.19
CA GLY A 7 24.50 4.07 1.20
C GLY A 7 24.55 2.72 1.92
N PHE A 8 23.51 2.41 2.69
CA PHE A 8 23.44 1.21 3.54
C PHE A 8 23.37 -0.13 2.80
N LEU A 9 23.14 -0.11 1.49
CA LEU A 9 23.14 -1.32 0.64
C LEU A 9 24.53 -1.65 0.07
N ASN A 10 25.54 -0.85 0.39
CA ASN A 10 26.92 -1.15 0.02
C ASN A 10 27.39 -2.39 0.81
N PRO A 11 28.00 -3.42 0.18
CA PRO A 11 28.58 -4.54 0.90
C PRO A 11 29.66 -4.17 1.93
N SER A 12 30.27 -2.98 1.84
CA SER A 12 31.17 -2.44 2.87
C SER A 12 30.47 -1.61 3.95
N SER A 13 29.13 -1.58 3.96
CA SER A 13 28.34 -0.95 5.01
C SER A 13 28.61 -1.66 6.34
N ALA A 14 29.01 -0.89 7.36
CA ALA A 14 29.15 -1.41 8.72
C ALA A 14 27.80 -1.71 9.41
N LEU A 15 26.69 -1.28 8.81
CA LEU A 15 25.35 -1.46 9.33
C LEU A 15 24.75 -2.76 8.80
N PRO A 16 24.46 -3.75 9.68
CA PRO A 16 23.80 -4.98 9.28
C PRO A 16 22.43 -4.70 8.67
N ILE A 17 22.05 -5.46 7.64
CA ILE A 17 20.77 -5.27 6.95
C ILE A 17 19.58 -5.58 7.88
N GLU A 18 19.79 -6.45 8.86
CA GLU A 18 18.83 -6.80 9.90
C GLU A 18 18.48 -5.58 10.76
N LYS A 19 19.47 -4.79 11.16
CA LYS A 19 19.27 -3.55 11.93
C LYS A 19 18.45 -2.53 11.16
N ILE A 20 18.66 -2.45 9.85
CA ILE A 20 17.90 -1.55 8.98
C ILE A 20 16.43 -2.00 8.89
N ARG A 21 16.20 -3.31 8.74
CA ARG A 21 14.85 -3.87 8.74
C ARG A 21 14.13 -3.62 10.06
N GLU A 22 14.80 -3.84 11.18
CA GLU A 22 14.26 -3.55 12.52
C GLU A 22 13.85 -2.08 12.67
N LEU A 23 14.71 -1.15 12.24
CA LEU A 23 14.42 0.28 12.27
C LEU A 23 13.22 0.66 11.40
N ILE A 24 13.13 0.12 10.19
CA ILE A 24 12.00 0.38 9.30
C ILE A 24 10.69 -0.13 9.92
N SER A 25 10.68 -1.36 10.44
CA SER A 25 9.50 -1.93 11.11
C SER A 25 9.09 -1.11 12.33
N PHE A 26 10.05 -0.72 13.17
CA PHE A 26 9.77 0.10 14.35
C PHE A 26 9.16 1.45 13.99
N ILE A 27 9.69 2.14 12.97
CA ILE A 27 9.14 3.41 12.49
C ILE A 27 7.73 3.21 11.94
N HIS A 28 7.51 2.14 11.17
CA HIS A 28 6.18 1.81 10.66
C HIS A 28 5.16 1.60 11.78
N ASP A 29 5.52 0.84 12.82
CA ASP A 29 4.64 0.56 13.95
C ASP A 29 4.32 1.84 14.74
N ILE A 30 5.32 2.71 14.96
CA ILE A 30 5.09 4.04 15.56
C ILE A 30 4.10 4.83 14.70
N ILE A 31 4.36 4.96 13.40
CA ILE A 31 3.48 5.73 12.51
C ILE A 31 2.06 5.17 12.57
N SER A 32 1.90 3.83 12.53
CA SER A 32 0.59 3.17 12.62
C SER A 32 -0.13 3.45 13.94
N LEU A 33 0.57 3.67 15.05
CA LEU A 33 -0.04 4.04 16.34
C LEU A 33 -0.52 5.48 16.37
N PHE A 34 0.11 6.38 15.61
CA PHE A 34 -0.18 7.82 15.65
C PHE A 34 -0.97 8.33 14.43
N THR A 35 -1.07 7.55 13.37
CA THR A 35 -1.87 7.91 12.19
C THR A 35 -3.15 7.09 12.18
N GLU A 36 -4.24 7.73 12.61
CA GLU A 36 -5.53 7.44 12.01
C GLU A 36 -5.42 7.86 10.55
N ILE A 37 -5.17 6.92 9.65
CA ILE A 37 -5.24 7.19 8.20
C ILE A 37 -6.70 7.53 7.96
N PRO A 38 -7.06 8.79 7.65
CA PRO A 38 -8.43 9.11 7.31
C PRO A 38 -8.73 8.30 6.05
N GLU A 39 -9.74 7.43 6.08
CA GLU A 39 -10.23 6.85 4.84
C GLU A 39 -10.51 8.03 3.90
N PRO A 40 -9.89 8.06 2.70
CA PRO A 40 -10.14 9.15 1.78
C PRO A 40 -11.64 9.19 1.56
N ALA A 41 -12.27 10.32 1.89
CA ALA A 41 -13.69 10.52 1.68
C ALA A 41 -13.94 10.37 0.18
N ILE A 42 -14.36 9.18 -0.25
CA ILE A 42 -14.72 8.93 -1.63
C ILE A 42 -15.96 9.80 -1.85
N PRO A 43 -15.90 10.85 -2.69
CA PRO A 43 -17.07 11.67 -2.96
C PRO A 43 -18.15 10.72 -3.48
N GLY A 44 -19.31 10.72 -2.81
CA GLY A 44 -20.43 9.87 -3.18
C GLY A 44 -20.73 10.04 -4.67
N ILE A 45 -20.87 8.92 -5.38
CA ILE A 45 -21.23 8.96 -6.80
C ILE A 45 -22.69 9.39 -6.87
N LYS A 46 -23.00 10.45 -7.62
CA LYS A 46 -24.37 10.92 -7.80
C LYS A 46 -24.99 10.36 -9.07
N CYS A 47 -26.28 10.05 -9.02
CA CYS A 47 -27.05 9.67 -10.20
C CYS A 47 -27.17 10.87 -11.16
N SER A 48 -26.76 10.70 -12.42
CA SER A 48 -26.84 11.75 -13.45
C SER A 48 -28.27 12.16 -13.82
N HIS A 49 -29.26 11.32 -13.49
CA HIS A 49 -30.67 11.58 -13.80
C HIS A 49 -31.44 12.22 -12.65
N CYS A 50 -31.27 11.75 -11.41
CA CYS A 50 -32.06 12.20 -10.26
C CYS A 50 -31.24 12.90 -9.16
N GLY A 51 -29.91 12.99 -9.31
CA GLY A 51 -29.03 13.71 -8.37
C GLY A 51 -28.84 13.06 -6.98
N HIS A 52 -29.49 11.93 -6.72
CA HIS A 52 -29.37 11.19 -5.46
C HIS A 52 -28.04 10.43 -5.37
N ASP A 53 -27.57 10.19 -4.14
CA ASP A 53 -26.34 9.44 -3.88
C ASP A 53 -26.53 7.95 -4.19
N LEU A 54 -25.62 7.39 -4.99
CA LEU A 54 -25.55 5.97 -5.28
C LEU A 54 -24.86 5.25 -4.12
N LYS A 55 -25.47 4.14 -3.69
CA LYS A 55 -24.91 3.24 -2.66
C LYS A 55 -24.18 2.10 -3.34
N SER A 56 -22.97 1.79 -2.89
CA SER A 56 -22.31 0.53 -3.24
C SER A 56 -23.03 -0.62 -2.53
N ILE A 57 -23.64 -1.52 -3.29
CA ILE A 57 -24.39 -2.66 -2.72
C ILE A 57 -23.55 -3.93 -2.74
N PHE A 58 -22.85 -4.20 -3.85
CA PHE A 58 -21.95 -5.35 -3.96
C PHE A 58 -20.93 -5.16 -5.08
N PHE A 59 -19.76 -5.79 -4.93
CA PHE A 59 -18.77 -5.91 -5.99
C PHE A 59 -18.92 -7.29 -6.66
N VAL A 60 -19.18 -7.30 -7.96
CA VAL A 60 -19.05 -8.52 -8.77
C VAL A 60 -17.56 -8.77 -8.99
N LYS A 61 -16.94 -9.69 -8.23
CA LYS A 61 -15.61 -10.18 -8.61
C LYS A 61 -15.75 -10.95 -9.92
N PRO A 62 -15.00 -10.62 -10.98
CA PRO A 62 -14.97 -11.45 -12.16
C PRO A 62 -14.40 -12.82 -11.79
N GLU A 63 -15.05 -13.90 -12.24
CA GLU A 63 -14.48 -15.24 -12.10
C GLU A 63 -13.11 -15.30 -12.79
N PRO A 64 -12.09 -15.91 -12.17
CA PRO A 64 -10.79 -16.07 -12.79
C PRO A 64 -10.92 -16.95 -14.04
N ARG A 65 -10.82 -16.34 -15.23
CA ARG A 65 -10.87 -17.02 -16.53
C ARG A 65 -9.55 -17.72 -16.89
N GLY A 66 -8.89 -18.35 -15.92
CA GLY A 66 -7.57 -18.94 -16.11
C GLY A 66 -7.50 -20.33 -15.51
N LYS A 67 -7.86 -21.36 -16.29
CA LYS A 67 -7.30 -22.70 -16.12
C LYS A 67 -6.16 -22.85 -17.13
N PRO A 68 -4.89 -22.98 -16.72
CA PRO A 68 -3.90 -23.65 -17.55
C PRO A 68 -4.08 -25.15 -17.36
N GLY A 69 -4.37 -25.85 -18.47
CA GLY A 69 -4.25 -27.30 -18.57
C GLY A 69 -2.82 -27.74 -18.83
#